data_AF-J9ATN0-F1
#
_entry.id   AF-J9ATN0-F1
#
_cell.length_a   1.000
_cell.length_b   1.000
_cell.length_c   1.000
_cell.angle_alpha   90.00
_cell.angle_beta   90.00
_cell.angle_gamma   90.00
#
_symmetry.space_group_name_H-M   'P 1'
#
loop_
_entity.id
_entity.type
_entity.pdbx_description
1 polymer ?
#
loop_
_entity_poly.entity_id
_entity_poly.type
_entity_poly.pdbx_seq_one_letter_code
_entity_poly.pdbx_strand_id
1 'polypeptide(L)'
;DINRFLNQAIEVLSSRPQSVAEIADANQKHIEFGKFNKELKKTLDLIEEKNVLLRSVGGSGAEQLPIVLKLWEKFELMLDSHQLMIKEQVETLKSNVKTRLKSLNDEIEKLFVRWNQFKPKNELFDDDRNALIGAIQFIKEKRDEFDELQRKRDSLLAECEQFDIQKLEMPLFDEMEIDLKNCENNWLLYEQFNVGLQEMANEEWILFRSKTYRFDEYLHEWDDKLKNLPAAHITVRLRKEIDQFKEMSAGLKYCRGEILSSDHWLMLFRILGMPKGTTLEHLRFGDLLNVHKMIVENLEALKI
;
A
#
# COMPACT_ATOMS: atom_id res chain seq x y z
N ASP A 1 -8.73 -34.30 -40.54
CA ASP A 1 -7.85 -34.14 -39.34
C ASP A 1 -6.60 -33.29 -39.57
N ILE A 2 -5.78 -33.55 -40.61
CA ILE A 2 -4.54 -32.77 -40.88
C ILE A 2 -4.80 -31.26 -40.99
N ASN A 3 -5.79 -30.82 -41.77
CA ASN A 3 -6.12 -29.40 -41.90
C ASN A 3 -6.49 -28.73 -40.56
N ARG A 4 -7.24 -29.43 -39.70
CA ARG A 4 -7.62 -28.87 -38.39
C ARG A 4 -6.38 -28.69 -37.51
N PHE A 5 -5.52 -29.70 -37.46
CA PHE A 5 -4.27 -29.63 -36.72
C PHE A 5 -3.37 -28.49 -37.23
N LEU A 6 -3.15 -28.40 -38.55
CA LEU A 6 -2.31 -27.37 -39.13
C LEU A 6 -2.82 -25.97 -38.78
N ASN A 7 -4.12 -25.72 -38.87
CA ASN A 7 -4.69 -24.43 -38.48
C ASN A 7 -4.47 -24.10 -36.99
N GLN A 8 -4.67 -25.08 -36.09
CA GLN A 8 -4.41 -24.89 -34.65
C GLN A 8 -2.93 -24.64 -34.35
N ALA A 9 -2.03 -25.40 -34.98
CA ALA A 9 -0.59 -25.23 -34.79
C ALA A 9 -0.13 -23.87 -35.32
N ILE A 10 -0.67 -23.42 -36.45
CA ILE A 10 -0.44 -22.09 -37.02
C ILE A 10 -0.87 -20.98 -36.05
N GLU A 11 -2.04 -21.12 -35.42
CA GLU A 11 -2.54 -20.16 -34.43
C GLU A 11 -1.59 -20.07 -33.23
N VAL A 12 -1.16 -21.21 -32.68
CA VAL A 12 -0.19 -21.26 -31.58
C VAL A 12 1.15 -20.63 -31.97
N LEU A 13 1.71 -20.97 -33.13
CA LEU A 13 2.98 -20.42 -33.64
C LEU A 13 2.91 -18.90 -33.90
N SER A 14 1.71 -18.35 -34.09
CA SER A 14 1.49 -16.92 -34.30
C SER A 14 1.34 -16.12 -32.99
N SER A 15 1.10 -16.80 -31.87
CA SER A 15 0.95 -16.17 -30.56
C SER A 15 2.31 -15.70 -30.02
N ARG A 16 2.32 -14.52 -29.38
CA ARG A 16 3.53 -13.92 -28.81
C ARG A 16 3.52 -14.09 -27.30
N PRO A 17 4.45 -14.86 -26.72
CA PRO A 17 4.48 -15.08 -25.28
C PRO A 17 4.77 -13.77 -24.52
N GLN A 18 4.05 -13.55 -23.42
CA GLN A 18 4.15 -12.34 -22.58
C GLN A 18 4.79 -12.60 -21.20
N SER A 19 5.05 -13.86 -20.87
CA SER A 19 5.60 -14.27 -19.58
C SER A 19 6.62 -15.39 -19.73
N VAL A 20 7.43 -15.64 -18.70
CA VAL A 20 8.40 -16.76 -18.72
C VAL A 20 7.69 -18.12 -18.83
N ALA A 21 6.51 -18.26 -18.19
CA ALA A 21 5.70 -19.46 -18.33
C ALA A 21 5.21 -19.66 -19.77
N GLU A 22 4.75 -18.60 -20.44
CA GLU A 22 4.34 -18.66 -21.85
C GLU A 22 5.53 -18.89 -22.79
N ILE A 23 6.72 -18.36 -22.48
CA ILE A 23 7.95 -18.66 -23.23
C ILE A 23 8.28 -20.15 -23.12
N ALA A 24 8.17 -20.73 -21.93
CA ALA A 24 8.41 -22.16 -21.72
C ALA A 24 7.40 -23.02 -22.51
N ASP A 25 6.11 -22.69 -22.46
CA ASP A 25 5.08 -23.37 -23.25
C ASP A 25 5.30 -23.21 -24.76
N ALA A 26 5.64 -22.01 -25.24
CA ALA A 26 5.94 -21.76 -26.65
C ALA A 26 7.15 -22.59 -27.14
N ASN A 27 8.21 -22.70 -26.35
CA ASN A 27 9.36 -23.56 -26.67
C ASN A 27 8.96 -25.04 -26.70
N GLN A 28 8.14 -25.49 -25.74
CA GLN A 28 7.64 -26.87 -25.71
C GLN A 28 6.79 -27.19 -26.94
N LYS A 29 5.86 -26.29 -27.31
CA LYS A 29 5.04 -26.40 -28.52
C LYS A 29 5.87 -26.43 -29.78
N HIS A 30 6.91 -25.60 -29.88
CA HIS A 30 7.85 -25.61 -31.00
C HIS A 30 8.51 -27.00 -31.18
N ILE A 31 8.97 -27.62 -30.09
CA ILE A 31 9.56 -28.97 -30.12
C ILE A 31 8.53 -30.03 -30.55
N GLU A 32 7.31 -29.98 -30.00
CA GLU A 32 6.21 -30.87 -30.36
C GLU A 32 5.87 -30.78 -31.85
N PHE A 33 5.70 -29.56 -32.36
CA PHE A 33 5.40 -29.28 -33.76
C PHE A 33 6.56 -29.67 -34.68
N GLY A 34 7.82 -29.51 -34.24
CA GLY A 34 8.99 -29.99 -34.97
C GLY A 34 9.03 -31.51 -35.13
N LYS A 35 8.66 -32.27 -34.10
CA LYS A 35 8.54 -33.73 -34.20
C LYS A 35 7.41 -34.13 -35.15
N PHE A 36 6.25 -33.51 -34.98
CA PHE A 36 5.09 -33.77 -35.85
C PHE A 36 5.37 -33.40 -37.31
N ASN A 37 6.04 -32.28 -37.59
CA ASN A 37 6.37 -31.85 -38.95
C ASN A 37 7.20 -32.91 -39.69
N LYS A 38 8.15 -33.56 -39.00
CA LYS A 38 8.97 -34.64 -39.58
C LYS A 38 8.14 -35.87 -39.96
N GLU A 39 7.13 -36.21 -39.17
CA GLU A 39 6.22 -37.33 -39.46
C GLU A 39 5.21 -36.98 -40.56
N LEU A 40 4.68 -35.75 -40.52
CA LEU A 40 3.74 -35.26 -41.51
C LEU A 40 4.40 -35.17 -42.89
N LYS A 41 5.65 -34.68 -42.98
CA LYS A 41 6.40 -34.62 -44.24
C LYS A 41 6.49 -35.98 -44.94
N LYS A 42 6.92 -37.02 -44.21
CA LYS A 42 6.94 -38.41 -44.73
C LYS A 42 5.57 -38.89 -45.21
N THR A 43 4.52 -38.50 -44.51
CA THR A 43 3.15 -38.88 -44.85
C THR A 43 2.67 -38.15 -46.11
N LEU A 44 3.00 -36.86 -46.24
CA LEU A 44 2.68 -36.04 -47.41
C LEU A 44 3.44 -36.55 -48.65
N ASP A 45 4.72 -36.91 -48.54
CA ASP A 45 5.50 -37.50 -49.63
C ASP A 45 4.79 -38.76 -50.18
N LEU A 46 4.35 -39.67 -49.31
CA LEU A 46 3.59 -40.87 -49.70
C LEU A 46 2.22 -40.55 -50.32
N ILE A 47 1.54 -39.51 -49.82
CA ILE A 47 0.26 -39.07 -50.38
C ILE A 47 0.46 -38.47 -51.77
N GLU A 48 1.51 -37.69 -51.98
CA GLU A 48 1.87 -37.14 -53.29
C GLU A 48 2.21 -38.24 -54.29
N GLU A 49 3.05 -39.21 -53.93
CA GLU A 49 3.36 -40.38 -54.77
C GLU A 49 2.08 -41.13 -55.20
N LYS A 50 1.19 -41.41 -54.23
CA LYS A 50 -0.10 -42.06 -54.51
C LYS A 50 -1.01 -41.19 -55.38
N ASN A 51 -0.99 -39.87 -55.19
CA ASN A 51 -1.80 -38.94 -55.96
C ASN A 51 -1.31 -38.83 -57.41
N VAL A 52 0.00 -38.92 -57.66
CA VAL A 52 0.56 -39.02 -59.02
C VAL A 52 0.06 -40.29 -59.72
N LEU A 53 0.11 -41.44 -59.04
CA LEU A 53 -0.45 -42.69 -59.58
C LEU A 53 -1.96 -42.59 -59.84
N LEU A 54 -2.72 -42.00 -58.92
CA LEU A 54 -4.16 -41.81 -59.06
C LEU A 54 -4.51 -40.96 -60.30
N ARG A 55 -3.76 -39.88 -60.55
CA ARG A 55 -3.90 -39.07 -61.77
C ARG A 55 -3.56 -39.88 -63.02
N SER A 56 -2.49 -40.67 -62.98
CA SER A 56 -2.04 -41.48 -64.12
C SER A 56 -2.99 -42.62 -64.48
N VAL A 57 -3.64 -43.25 -63.48
CA VAL A 57 -4.46 -44.46 -63.67
C VAL A 57 -5.95 -44.15 -63.69
N GLY A 58 -6.40 -43.23 -62.82
CA GLY A 58 -7.81 -42.88 -62.62
C GLY A 58 -8.25 -41.57 -63.27
N GLY A 59 -7.35 -40.87 -63.99
CA GLY A 59 -7.66 -39.65 -64.75
C GLY A 59 -7.98 -38.40 -63.91
N SER A 60 -8.02 -38.51 -62.59
CA SER A 60 -8.27 -37.40 -61.65
C SER A 60 -7.44 -37.58 -60.38
N GLY A 61 -7.07 -36.48 -59.72
CA GLY A 61 -6.32 -36.51 -58.46
C GLY A 61 -7.15 -36.06 -57.26
N ALA A 62 -6.59 -36.13 -56.07
CA ALA A 62 -7.20 -35.63 -54.85
C ALA A 62 -7.31 -34.09 -54.88
N GLU A 63 -8.53 -33.58 -54.95
CA GLU A 63 -8.83 -32.14 -55.08
C GLU A 63 -8.40 -31.30 -53.87
N GLN A 64 -8.42 -31.88 -52.66
CA GLN A 64 -8.05 -31.16 -51.43
C GLN A 64 -6.54 -31.13 -51.16
N LEU A 65 -5.74 -31.94 -51.85
CA LEU A 65 -4.31 -32.07 -51.57
C LEU A 65 -3.55 -30.73 -51.75
N PRO A 66 -3.77 -29.92 -52.80
CA PRO A 66 -3.12 -28.62 -52.94
C PRO A 66 -3.40 -27.67 -51.77
N ILE A 67 -4.60 -27.73 -51.18
CA ILE A 67 -4.98 -26.90 -50.03
C ILE A 67 -4.19 -27.33 -48.79
N VAL A 68 -4.07 -28.65 -48.56
CA VAL A 68 -3.31 -29.21 -47.44
C VAL A 68 -1.83 -28.86 -47.57
N LEU A 69 -1.24 -29.00 -48.76
CA LEU A 69 0.16 -28.67 -49.03
C LEU A 69 0.44 -27.19 -48.75
N LYS A 70 -0.42 -26.28 -49.24
CA LYS A 70 -0.28 -24.84 -48.97
C LYS A 70 -0.37 -24.49 -47.47
N LEU A 71 -1.27 -25.16 -46.73
CA LEU A 71 -1.37 -24.99 -45.28
C LEU A 71 -0.13 -25.54 -44.56
N TRP A 72 0.40 -26.66 -45.03
CA TRP A 72 1.61 -27.26 -44.49
C TRP A 72 2.86 -26.41 -44.74
N GLU A 73 3.03 -25.87 -45.96
CA GLU A 73 4.11 -24.91 -46.29
C GLU A 73 4.04 -23.67 -45.38
N LYS A 74 2.84 -23.11 -45.15
CA LYS A 74 2.66 -22.00 -44.22
C LYS A 74 3.07 -22.38 -42.79
N PHE A 75 2.67 -23.56 -42.33
CA PHE A 75 3.05 -24.08 -41.02
C PHE A 75 4.57 -24.28 -40.91
N GLU A 76 5.22 -24.87 -41.90
CA GLU A 76 6.68 -25.09 -41.92
C GLU A 76 7.43 -23.75 -41.85
N LEU A 77 7.03 -22.75 -42.64
CA LEU A 77 7.61 -21.40 -42.61
C LEU A 77 7.47 -20.70 -41.24
N MET A 78 6.31 -20.83 -40.60
CA MET A 78 6.12 -20.26 -39.26
C MET A 78 6.88 -21.04 -38.21
N LEU A 79 6.97 -22.36 -38.34
CA LEU A 79 7.74 -23.19 -37.44
C LEU A 79 9.23 -22.81 -37.50
N ASP A 80 9.79 -22.65 -38.70
CA ASP A 80 11.19 -22.26 -38.90
C ASP A 80 11.50 -20.87 -38.31
N SER A 81 10.56 -19.92 -38.38
CA SER A 81 10.74 -18.57 -37.82
C SER A 81 10.36 -18.46 -36.33
N HIS A 82 9.68 -19.45 -35.76
CA HIS A 82 9.13 -19.39 -34.40
C HIS A 82 10.21 -19.22 -33.32
N GLN A 83 11.34 -19.92 -33.44
CA GLN A 83 12.42 -19.80 -32.45
C GLN A 83 13.06 -18.41 -32.47
N LEU A 84 13.12 -17.76 -33.63
CA LEU A 84 13.59 -16.38 -33.74
C LEU A 84 12.58 -15.42 -33.08
N MET A 85 11.30 -15.60 -33.35
CA MET A 85 10.22 -14.83 -32.70
C MET A 85 10.29 -14.95 -31.17
N ILE A 86 10.43 -16.17 -30.62
CA ILE A 86 10.56 -16.38 -29.16
C ILE A 86 11.76 -15.61 -28.61
N LYS A 87 12.92 -15.67 -29.27
CA LYS A 87 14.13 -14.94 -28.84
C LYS A 87 13.91 -13.42 -28.85
N GLU A 88 13.29 -12.89 -29.89
CA GLU A 88 12.94 -11.47 -29.97
C GLU A 88 11.96 -11.04 -28.86
N GLN A 89 10.98 -11.90 -28.54
CA GLN A 89 10.05 -11.63 -27.44
C GLN A 89 10.75 -11.65 -26.07
N VAL A 90 11.67 -12.58 -25.83
CA VAL A 90 12.48 -12.60 -24.59
C VAL A 90 13.24 -11.27 -24.41
N GLU A 91 13.91 -10.79 -25.46
CA GLU A 91 14.65 -9.53 -25.38
C GLU A 91 13.72 -8.30 -25.22
N THR A 92 12.54 -8.34 -25.82
CA THR A 92 11.50 -7.31 -25.62
C THR A 92 11.03 -7.28 -24.17
N LEU A 93 10.72 -8.44 -23.58
CA LEU A 93 10.29 -8.54 -22.18
C LEU A 93 11.39 -8.07 -21.22
N LYS A 94 12.65 -8.45 -21.47
CA LYS A 94 13.81 -7.94 -20.70
C LYS A 94 13.93 -6.42 -20.79
N SER A 95 13.76 -5.83 -21.97
CA SER A 95 13.78 -4.37 -22.17
C SER A 95 12.65 -3.68 -21.40
N ASN A 96 11.45 -4.28 -21.39
CA ASN A 96 10.30 -3.77 -20.64
C ASN A 96 10.55 -3.81 -19.13
N VAL A 97 11.15 -4.88 -18.59
CA VAL A 97 11.55 -4.97 -17.17
C VAL A 97 12.57 -3.88 -16.84
N LYS A 98 13.62 -3.70 -17.65
CA LYS A 98 14.62 -2.63 -17.46
C LYS A 98 14.01 -1.23 -17.46
N THR A 99 13.05 -0.98 -18.36
CA THR A 99 12.34 0.31 -18.43
C THR A 99 11.51 0.55 -17.17
N ARG A 100 10.81 -0.48 -16.67
CA ARG A 100 10.04 -0.39 -15.42
C ARG A 100 10.94 -0.20 -14.19
N LEU A 101 12.10 -0.85 -14.13
CA LEU A 101 13.10 -0.61 -13.08
C LEU A 101 13.56 0.84 -13.05
N LYS A 102 13.84 1.44 -14.22
CA LYS A 102 14.20 2.85 -14.31
C LYS A 102 13.07 3.77 -13.83
N SER A 103 11.84 3.51 -14.28
CA SER A 103 10.65 4.27 -13.80
C SER A 103 10.49 4.18 -12.29
N LEU A 104 10.67 3.00 -11.71
CA LEU A 104 10.57 2.80 -10.27
C LEU A 104 11.65 3.58 -9.51
N ASN A 105 12.88 3.63 -10.04
CA ASN A 105 13.93 4.50 -9.48
C ASN A 105 13.55 5.98 -9.55
N ASP A 106 13.06 6.45 -10.70
CA ASP A 106 12.62 7.84 -10.85
C ASP A 106 11.43 8.17 -9.90
N GLU A 107 10.55 7.20 -9.63
CA GLU A 107 9.43 7.32 -8.69
C GLU A 107 9.92 7.45 -7.24
N ILE A 108 10.84 6.58 -6.79
CA ILE A 108 11.37 6.65 -5.41
C ILE A 108 12.22 7.91 -5.21
N GLU A 109 12.99 8.36 -6.21
CA GLU A 109 13.74 9.62 -6.15
C GLU A 109 12.80 10.82 -5.96
N LYS A 110 11.70 10.89 -6.73
CA LYS A 110 10.71 11.96 -6.59
C LYS A 110 10.05 11.93 -5.22
N LEU A 111 9.69 10.74 -4.72
CA LEU A 111 9.12 10.59 -3.39
C LEU A 111 10.10 11.06 -2.31
N PHE A 112 11.35 10.62 -2.39
CA PHE A 112 12.41 10.98 -1.45
C PHE A 112 12.71 12.49 -1.42
N VAL A 113 12.75 13.15 -2.59
CA VAL A 113 12.92 14.60 -2.67
C VAL A 113 11.74 15.33 -2.00
N ARG A 114 10.50 14.93 -2.31
CA ARG A 114 9.30 15.53 -1.70
C ARG A 114 9.28 15.31 -0.19
N TRP A 115 9.63 14.12 0.25
CA TRP A 115 9.72 13.77 1.65
C TRP A 115 10.74 14.65 2.38
N ASN A 116 11.98 14.75 1.89
CA ASN A 116 13.00 15.58 2.52
C ASN A 116 12.64 17.07 2.55
N GLN A 117 11.91 17.56 1.55
CA GLN A 117 11.47 18.95 1.48
C GLN A 117 10.36 19.27 2.50
N PHE A 118 9.41 18.36 2.69
CA PHE A 118 8.16 18.64 3.42
C PHE A 118 7.99 17.82 4.71
N LYS A 119 8.92 16.92 5.04
CA LYS A 119 8.82 16.12 6.26
C LYS A 119 8.67 17.03 7.49
N PRO A 120 7.75 16.71 8.40
CA PRO A 120 7.51 17.53 9.57
C PRO A 120 8.78 17.74 10.40
N LYS A 121 9.09 19.01 10.69
CA LYS A 121 10.23 19.41 11.51
C LYS A 121 9.78 19.69 12.93
N ASN A 122 10.67 19.42 13.88
CA ASN A 122 10.41 19.58 15.31
C ASN A 122 10.09 21.03 15.72
N GLU A 123 10.57 22.04 15.00
CA GLU A 123 10.56 23.44 15.45
C GLU A 123 9.24 24.22 15.22
N LEU A 124 8.24 23.61 14.59
CA LEU A 124 7.17 24.41 13.94
C LEU A 124 5.86 24.55 14.74
N PHE A 125 5.62 23.78 15.80
CA PHE A 125 4.28 23.72 16.38
C PHE A 125 4.31 23.73 17.90
N ASP A 126 4.26 24.92 18.50
CA ASP A 126 4.17 25.07 19.96
C ASP A 126 2.71 25.12 20.47
N ASP A 127 1.70 25.30 19.61
CA ASP A 127 0.28 25.22 20.05
C ASP A 127 -0.77 24.91 18.95
N ASP A 128 -0.38 24.65 17.70
CA ASP A 128 -1.35 24.39 16.61
C ASP A 128 -1.67 22.88 16.47
N ARG A 129 -2.80 22.47 17.06
CA ARG A 129 -3.33 21.10 16.95
C ARG A 129 -3.69 20.71 15.52
N ASN A 130 -4.16 21.64 14.69
CA ASN A 130 -4.52 21.33 13.31
C ASN A 130 -3.27 21.05 12.47
N ALA A 131 -2.20 21.79 12.72
CA ALA A 131 -0.92 21.54 12.05
C ALA A 131 -0.30 20.19 12.43
N LEU A 132 -0.44 19.76 13.69
CA LEU A 132 -0.04 18.42 14.14
C LEU A 132 -0.81 17.31 13.43
N ILE A 133 -2.13 17.45 13.31
CA ILE A 133 -2.97 16.49 12.58
C ILE A 133 -2.57 16.46 11.10
N GLY A 134 -2.35 17.61 10.48
CA GLY A 134 -1.88 17.70 9.10
C GLY A 134 -0.51 17.04 8.89
N ALA A 135 0.41 17.19 9.85
CA ALA A 135 1.72 16.54 9.82
C ALA A 135 1.61 15.00 9.90
N ILE A 136 0.77 14.48 10.81
CA ILE A 136 0.52 13.04 10.93
C ILE A 136 -0.10 12.49 9.64
N GLN A 137 -1.09 13.19 9.09
CA GLN A 137 -1.76 12.79 7.85
C GLN A 137 -0.77 12.75 6.68
N PHE A 138 0.09 13.77 6.56
CA PHE A 138 1.15 13.79 5.55
C PHE A 138 2.10 12.57 5.69
N ILE A 139 2.52 12.23 6.91
CA ILE A 139 3.40 11.07 7.13
C ILE A 139 2.71 9.78 6.68
N LYS A 140 1.44 9.59 7.03
CA LYS A 140 0.66 8.41 6.63
C LYS A 140 0.51 8.30 5.11
N GLU A 141 0.20 9.41 4.45
CA GLU A 141 0.11 9.44 2.98
C GLU A 141 1.45 9.06 2.33
N LYS A 142 2.58 9.53 2.89
CA LYS A 142 3.91 9.17 2.37
C LYS A 142 4.32 7.74 2.68
N ARG A 143 3.87 7.18 3.80
CA ARG A 143 3.98 5.75 4.10
C ARG A 143 3.21 4.92 3.08
N ASP A 144 1.96 5.27 2.79
CA ASP A 144 1.14 4.55 1.82
C ASP A 144 1.75 4.62 0.41
N GLU A 145 2.18 5.80 -0.04
CA GLU A 145 2.92 5.97 -1.30
C GLU A 145 4.19 5.10 -1.35
N PHE A 146 4.95 5.04 -0.26
CA PHE A 146 6.16 4.23 -0.17
C PHE A 146 5.87 2.72 -0.23
N ASP A 147 4.86 2.26 0.51
CA ASP A 147 4.47 0.85 0.55
C ASP A 147 4.00 0.36 -0.84
N GLU A 148 3.30 1.20 -1.61
CA GLU A 148 2.96 0.89 -3.00
C GLU A 148 4.21 0.73 -3.89
N LEU A 149 5.19 1.63 -3.76
CA LEU A 149 6.46 1.50 -4.48
C LEU A 149 7.24 0.26 -4.05
N GLN A 150 7.19 -0.10 -2.77
CA GLN A 150 7.84 -1.30 -2.25
C GLN A 150 7.21 -2.58 -2.84
N ARG A 151 5.87 -2.65 -2.93
CA ARG A 151 5.19 -3.78 -3.60
C ARG A 151 5.58 -3.88 -5.08
N LYS A 152 5.66 -2.74 -5.79
CA LYS A 152 6.13 -2.69 -7.18
C LYS A 152 7.57 -3.19 -7.29
N ARG A 153 8.46 -2.77 -6.38
CA ARG A 153 9.86 -3.21 -6.31
C ARG A 153 9.94 -4.72 -6.16
N ASP A 154 9.24 -5.27 -5.18
CA ASP A 154 9.33 -6.70 -4.87
C ASP A 154 8.82 -7.55 -6.04
N SER A 155 7.73 -7.13 -6.70
CA SER A 155 7.25 -7.77 -7.93
C SER A 155 8.27 -7.69 -9.07
N LEU A 156 8.87 -6.53 -9.31
CA LEU A 156 9.85 -6.36 -10.38
C LEU A 156 11.14 -7.13 -10.13
N LEU A 157 11.59 -7.25 -8.87
CA LEU A 157 12.75 -8.05 -8.51
C LEU A 157 12.51 -9.53 -8.76
N ALA A 158 11.30 -10.04 -8.46
CA ALA A 158 10.91 -11.41 -8.82
C ALA A 158 10.90 -11.63 -10.34
N GLU A 159 10.41 -10.66 -11.12
CA GLU A 159 10.49 -10.73 -12.59
C GLU A 159 11.95 -10.71 -13.10
N CYS A 160 12.83 -9.92 -12.48
CA CYS A 160 14.25 -9.90 -12.86
C CYS A 160 14.92 -11.26 -12.66
N GLU A 161 14.61 -11.96 -11.57
CA GLU A 161 15.11 -13.33 -11.33
C GLU A 161 14.64 -14.30 -12.42
N GLN A 162 13.38 -14.21 -12.85
CA GLN A 162 12.83 -15.08 -13.89
C GLN A 162 13.50 -14.88 -15.25
N PHE A 163 13.94 -13.66 -15.56
CA PHE A 163 14.58 -13.30 -16.82
C PHE A 163 16.13 -13.26 -16.76
N ASP A 164 16.72 -13.64 -15.61
CA ASP A 164 18.17 -13.54 -15.34
C ASP A 164 18.74 -12.14 -15.63
N ILE A 165 17.97 -11.11 -15.22
CA ILE A 165 18.38 -9.70 -15.34
C ILE A 165 19.10 -9.32 -14.05
N GLN A 166 20.28 -8.71 -14.19
CA GLN A 166 21.03 -8.19 -13.05
C GLN A 166 20.15 -7.25 -12.22
N LYS A 167 20.01 -7.58 -10.93
CA LYS A 167 19.29 -6.74 -9.97
C LYS A 167 20.01 -5.42 -9.81
N LEU A 168 19.25 -4.33 -9.84
CA LEU A 168 19.76 -2.99 -9.57
C LEU A 168 19.67 -2.72 -8.08
N GLU A 169 20.74 -2.19 -7.49
CA GLU A 169 20.68 -1.67 -6.13
C GLU A 169 19.82 -0.42 -6.10
N MET A 170 18.88 -0.36 -5.15
CA MET A 170 17.96 0.77 -4.98
C MET A 170 18.08 1.33 -3.54
N PRO A 171 19.24 1.91 -3.16
CA PRO A 171 19.55 2.30 -1.78
C PRO A 171 18.56 3.31 -1.20
N LEU A 172 17.93 4.13 -2.05
CA LEU A 172 16.92 5.10 -1.63
C LEU A 172 15.69 4.46 -0.98
N PHE A 173 15.37 3.20 -1.29
CA PHE A 173 14.30 2.49 -0.58
C PHE A 173 14.66 2.28 0.90
N ASP A 174 15.89 1.86 1.16
CA ASP A 174 16.35 1.59 2.53
C ASP A 174 16.49 2.89 3.32
N GLU A 175 17.05 3.94 2.70
CA GLU A 175 17.14 5.27 3.30
C GLU A 175 15.78 5.87 3.63
N MET A 176 14.85 5.84 2.68
CA MET A 176 13.48 6.34 2.86
C MET A 176 12.75 5.55 3.95
N GLU A 177 12.89 4.23 3.97
CA GLU A 177 12.24 3.37 4.97
C GLU A 177 12.71 3.70 6.39
N ILE A 178 14.02 3.89 6.57
CA ILE A 178 14.60 4.26 7.86
C ILE A 178 14.08 5.64 8.29
N ASP A 179 14.10 6.63 7.39
CA ASP A 179 13.69 8.00 7.72
C ASP A 179 12.18 8.09 8.00
N LEU A 180 11.33 7.40 7.22
CA LEU A 180 9.90 7.28 7.48
C LEU A 180 9.63 6.63 8.84
N LYS A 181 10.25 5.48 9.14
CA LYS A 181 10.08 4.80 10.44
C LYS A 181 10.49 5.70 11.61
N ASN A 182 11.61 6.41 11.47
CA ASN A 182 12.06 7.34 12.51
C ASN A 182 11.05 8.47 12.69
N CYS A 183 10.46 8.99 11.61
CA CYS A 183 9.42 10.01 11.69
C CYS A 183 8.15 9.45 12.35
N GLU A 184 7.67 8.28 11.91
CA GLU A 184 6.47 7.63 12.44
C GLU A 184 6.56 7.34 13.93
N ASN A 185 7.69 6.77 14.39
CA ASN A 185 7.92 6.47 15.80
C ASN A 185 7.80 7.71 16.68
N ASN A 186 8.13 8.88 16.13
CA ASN A 186 7.98 10.16 16.81
C ASN A 186 6.54 10.69 16.70
N TRP A 187 5.98 10.80 15.50
CA TRP A 187 4.73 11.53 15.25
C TRP A 187 3.46 10.71 15.51
N LEU A 188 3.46 9.41 15.19
CA LEU A 188 2.29 8.55 15.43
C LEU A 188 2.06 8.29 16.93
N LEU A 189 3.08 8.49 17.76
CA LEU A 189 2.95 8.43 19.21
C LEU A 189 1.96 9.47 19.73
N TYR A 190 1.98 10.68 19.17
CA TYR A 190 1.06 11.75 19.52
C TYR A 190 -0.37 11.43 19.06
N GLU A 191 -0.51 10.81 17.88
CA GLU A 191 -1.82 10.36 17.40
C GLU A 191 -2.41 9.29 18.33
N GLN A 192 -1.62 8.27 18.69
CA GLN A 192 -2.05 7.21 19.60
C GLN A 192 -2.56 7.76 20.94
N PHE A 193 -1.88 8.76 21.49
CA PHE A 193 -2.34 9.45 22.70
C PHE A 193 -3.66 10.21 22.46
N ASN A 194 -3.77 10.92 21.34
CA ASN A 194 -4.97 11.67 21.05
C ASN A 194 -6.19 10.76 20.80
N VAL A 195 -6.02 9.61 20.14
CA VAL A 195 -7.11 8.67 19.90
C VAL A 195 -7.71 8.19 21.22
N GLY A 196 -6.90 7.70 22.15
CA GLY A 196 -7.42 7.26 23.46
C GLY A 196 -8.01 8.41 24.28
N LEU A 197 -7.38 9.60 24.22
CA LEU A 197 -7.96 10.79 24.85
C LEU A 197 -9.32 11.17 24.26
N GLN A 198 -9.48 11.09 22.94
CA GLN A 198 -10.74 11.40 22.24
C GLN A 198 -11.84 10.39 22.56
N GLU A 199 -11.52 9.11 22.74
CA GLU A 199 -12.49 8.11 23.18
C GLU A 199 -13.13 8.53 24.51
N MET A 200 -12.31 8.92 25.49
CA MET A 200 -12.82 9.43 26.77
C MET A 200 -13.51 10.79 26.61
N ALA A 201 -12.97 11.69 25.79
CA ALA A 201 -13.52 13.02 25.57
C ALA A 201 -14.95 13.01 25.00
N ASN A 202 -15.29 11.97 24.22
CA ASN A 202 -16.61 11.82 23.62
C ASN A 202 -17.68 11.29 24.59
N GLU A 203 -17.29 10.78 25.76
CA GLU A 203 -18.24 10.30 26.77
C GLU A 203 -18.97 11.48 27.43
N GLU A 204 -20.29 11.33 27.63
CA GLU A 204 -21.10 12.29 28.38
C GLU A 204 -20.61 12.38 29.82
N TRP A 205 -20.46 13.60 30.35
CA TRP A 205 -19.90 13.83 31.67
C TRP A 205 -20.71 13.14 32.77
N ILE A 206 -22.03 13.08 32.63
CA ILE A 206 -22.89 12.41 33.61
C ILE A 206 -22.57 10.91 33.77
N LEU A 207 -22.09 10.28 32.70
CA LEU A 207 -21.66 8.87 32.67
C LEU A 207 -20.19 8.73 33.06
N PHE A 208 -19.34 9.68 32.65
CA PHE A 208 -17.89 9.61 32.85
C PHE A 208 -17.43 10.06 34.24
N ARG A 209 -18.15 10.95 34.93
CA ARG A 209 -17.74 11.55 36.22
C ARG A 209 -17.44 10.52 37.32
N SER A 210 -18.11 9.37 37.31
CA SER A 210 -17.87 8.25 38.23
C SER A 210 -16.64 7.41 37.85
N LYS A 211 -16.13 7.56 36.64
CA LYS A 211 -15.04 6.79 36.03
C LYS A 211 -13.78 7.62 35.74
N THR A 212 -13.62 8.75 36.42
CA THR A 212 -12.45 9.63 36.24
C THR A 212 -11.11 8.94 36.51
N TYR A 213 -11.11 7.84 37.27
CA TYR A 213 -9.92 6.98 37.45
C TYR A 213 -9.36 6.44 36.11
N ARG A 214 -10.21 6.21 35.09
CA ARG A 214 -9.76 5.77 33.75
C ARG A 214 -8.86 6.82 33.09
N PHE A 215 -9.12 8.09 33.35
CA PHE A 215 -8.27 9.17 32.85
C PHE A 215 -6.93 9.19 33.59
N ASP A 216 -6.94 9.02 34.92
CA ASP A 216 -5.71 8.94 35.71
C ASP A 216 -4.84 7.75 35.31
N GLU A 217 -5.44 6.57 35.14
CA GLU A 217 -4.78 5.36 34.64
C GLU A 217 -4.16 5.61 33.27
N TYR A 218 -4.91 6.20 32.34
CA TYR A 218 -4.43 6.53 31.00
C TYR A 218 -3.21 7.48 31.03
N LEU A 219 -3.29 8.57 31.82
CA LEU A 219 -2.18 9.51 31.96
C LEU A 219 -0.95 8.85 32.61
N HIS A 220 -1.15 7.93 33.54
CA HIS A 220 -0.07 7.20 34.19
C HIS A 220 0.61 6.22 33.22
N GLU A 221 -0.16 5.43 32.47
CA GLU A 221 0.35 4.53 31.44
C GLU A 221 1.19 5.27 30.39
N TRP A 222 0.70 6.43 29.94
CA TRP A 222 1.42 7.26 28.98
C TRP A 222 2.67 7.92 29.56
N ASP A 223 2.62 8.37 30.81
CA ASP A 223 3.81 8.88 31.51
C ASP A 223 4.91 7.81 31.64
N ASP A 224 4.53 6.59 32.02
CA ASP A 224 5.45 5.46 32.10
C ASP A 224 6.00 5.03 30.73
N LYS A 225 5.14 5.02 29.71
CA LYS A 225 5.56 4.77 28.32
C LYS A 225 6.59 5.80 27.85
N LEU A 226 6.37 7.08 28.14
CA LEU A 226 7.27 8.16 27.75
C LEU A 226 8.61 8.15 28.49
N LYS A 227 8.71 7.60 29.70
CA LYS A 227 9.98 7.52 30.45
C LYS A 227 11.05 6.70 29.72
N ASN A 228 10.62 5.72 28.94
CA ASN A 228 11.52 4.82 28.20
C ASN A 228 11.88 5.32 26.80
N LEU A 229 11.37 6.49 26.39
CA LEU A 229 11.58 7.04 25.06
C LEU A 229 12.62 8.19 25.08
N PRO A 230 13.39 8.37 23.98
CA PRO A 230 14.29 9.50 23.84
C PRO A 230 13.55 10.83 23.94
N ALA A 231 14.22 11.86 24.46
CA ALA A 231 13.68 13.22 24.55
C ALA A 231 13.65 13.90 23.17
N ALA A 232 12.74 13.45 22.30
CA ALA A 232 12.39 14.12 21.06
C ALA A 232 11.34 15.23 21.32
N HIS A 233 11.28 16.23 20.46
CA HIS A 233 10.36 17.38 20.61
C HIS A 233 8.91 16.96 20.91
N ILE A 234 8.39 15.99 20.16
CA ILE A 234 7.02 15.49 20.33
C ILE A 234 6.80 14.77 21.67
N THR A 235 7.80 14.03 22.16
CA THR A 235 7.74 13.36 23.47
C THR A 235 7.77 14.36 24.62
N VAL A 236 8.54 15.44 24.49
CA VAL A 236 8.61 16.54 25.46
C VAL A 236 7.29 17.29 25.50
N ARG A 237 6.72 17.61 24.32
CA ARG A 237 5.40 18.22 24.21
C ARG A 237 4.33 17.34 24.85
N LEU A 238 4.32 16.05 24.53
CA LEU A 238 3.35 15.10 25.09
C LEU A 238 3.45 15.00 26.61
N ARG A 239 4.68 15.01 27.16
CA ARG A 239 4.91 15.00 28.61
C ARG A 239 4.34 16.26 29.27
N LYS A 240 4.57 17.45 28.69
CA LYS A 240 4.01 18.71 29.18
C LYS A 240 2.48 18.70 29.18
N GLU A 241 1.87 18.16 28.13
CA GLU A 241 0.41 18.04 28.02
C GLU A 241 -0.16 17.04 29.06
N ILE A 242 0.51 15.89 29.25
CA ILE A 242 0.16 14.91 30.29
C ILE A 242 0.27 15.53 31.69
N ASP A 243 1.31 16.32 31.97
CA ASP A 243 1.49 16.98 33.26
C ASP A 243 0.35 17.98 33.53
N GLN A 244 -0.03 18.78 32.52
CA GLN A 244 -1.20 19.67 32.62
C GLN A 244 -2.51 18.91 32.89
N PHE A 245 -2.69 17.76 32.25
CA PHE A 245 -3.85 16.92 32.47
C PHE A 245 -3.86 16.23 33.83
N LYS A 246 -2.70 15.85 34.36
CA LYS A 246 -2.57 15.33 35.74
C LYS A 246 -2.94 16.39 36.77
N GLU A 247 -2.48 17.63 36.58
CA GLU A 247 -2.88 18.76 37.43
C GLU A 247 -4.39 19.01 37.39
N MET A 248 -4.98 19.00 36.19
CA MET A 248 -6.43 19.14 36.00
C MET A 248 -7.22 17.99 36.64
N SER A 249 -6.71 16.76 36.57
CA SER A 249 -7.38 15.59 37.16
C SER A 249 -7.58 15.73 38.67
N ALA A 250 -6.60 16.31 39.37
CA ALA A 250 -6.74 16.62 40.80
C ALA A 250 -7.90 17.59 41.11
N GLY A 251 -8.26 18.44 40.14
CA GLY A 251 -9.40 19.36 40.19
C GLY A 251 -10.74 18.74 39.82
N LEU A 252 -10.75 17.67 39.00
CA LEU A 252 -11.98 17.03 38.53
C LEU A 252 -12.89 16.55 39.65
N LYS A 253 -12.33 16.20 40.82
CA LYS A 253 -13.13 15.81 42.00
C LYS A 253 -14.13 16.89 42.43
N TYR A 254 -13.79 18.17 42.25
CA TYR A 254 -14.68 19.30 42.55
C TYR A 254 -15.69 19.55 41.42
N CYS A 255 -15.39 19.09 40.20
CA CYS A 255 -16.27 19.17 39.04
C CYS A 255 -17.28 18.01 38.91
N ARG A 256 -17.23 16.98 39.78
CA ARG A 256 -18.15 15.82 39.74
C ARG A 256 -19.59 16.21 40.08
N GLY A 257 -19.73 17.17 40.98
CA GLY A 257 -20.99 17.84 41.28
C GLY A 257 -22.11 16.94 41.81
N GLU A 258 -21.78 15.95 42.64
CA GLU A 258 -22.76 15.01 43.22
C GLU A 258 -23.84 15.71 44.08
N ILE A 259 -23.59 16.95 44.54
CA ILE A 259 -24.48 17.75 45.40
C ILE A 259 -24.81 19.13 44.77
N LEU A 260 -24.43 19.38 43.51
CA LEU A 260 -24.63 20.69 42.88
C LEU A 260 -26.08 20.85 42.37
N SER A 261 -26.72 21.95 42.75
CA SER A 261 -27.99 22.39 42.17
C SER A 261 -27.77 22.95 40.75
N SER A 262 -28.86 23.20 40.03
CA SER A 262 -28.78 23.82 38.69
C SER A 262 -28.04 25.16 38.71
N ASP A 263 -28.25 25.99 39.74
CA ASP A 263 -27.58 27.29 39.88
C ASP A 263 -26.07 27.14 40.15
N HIS A 264 -25.68 26.12 40.93
CA HIS A 264 -24.27 25.85 41.20
C HIS A 264 -23.53 25.38 39.94
N TRP A 265 -24.18 24.59 39.07
CA TRP A 265 -23.61 24.20 37.77
C TRP A 265 -23.40 25.40 36.85
N LEU A 266 -24.36 26.33 36.79
CA LEU A 266 -24.21 27.56 36.00
C LEU A 266 -23.05 28.43 36.50
N MET A 267 -22.87 28.50 37.83
CA MET A 267 -21.75 29.22 38.42
C MET A 267 -20.41 28.55 38.08
N LEU A 268 -20.33 27.22 38.16
CA LEU A 268 -19.14 26.47 37.77
C LEU A 268 -18.80 26.69 36.30
N PHE A 269 -19.77 26.58 35.39
CA PHE A 269 -19.55 26.85 33.96
C PHE A 269 -19.06 28.26 33.70
N ARG A 270 -19.54 29.25 34.46
CA ARG A 270 -19.07 30.64 34.37
C ARG A 270 -17.63 30.79 34.85
N ILE A 271 -17.24 30.14 35.95
CA ILE A 271 -15.86 30.15 36.47
C ILE A 271 -14.90 29.52 35.45
N LEU A 272 -15.30 28.41 34.84
CA LEU A 272 -14.48 27.69 33.86
C LEU A 272 -14.47 28.33 32.47
N GLY A 273 -15.27 29.38 32.24
CA GLY A 273 -15.35 30.06 30.94
C GLY A 273 -16.04 29.25 29.85
N MET A 274 -16.97 28.34 30.21
CA MET A 274 -17.72 27.54 29.25
C MET A 274 -18.66 28.41 28.39
N PRO A 275 -19.00 27.97 27.15
CA PRO A 275 -19.95 28.67 26.30
C PRO A 275 -21.32 28.93 26.96
N LYS A 276 -21.97 30.03 26.57
CA LYS A 276 -23.32 30.33 27.06
C LYS A 276 -24.30 29.27 26.55
N GLY A 277 -25.11 28.72 27.45
CA GLY A 277 -26.07 27.66 27.13
C GLY A 277 -25.56 26.24 27.37
N THR A 278 -24.34 26.07 27.88
CA THR A 278 -23.87 24.76 28.37
C THR A 278 -24.78 24.26 29.49
N THR A 279 -25.28 23.04 29.34
CA THR A 279 -26.11 22.34 30.33
C THR A 279 -25.42 21.03 30.74
N LEU A 280 -25.73 20.53 31.94
CA LEU A 280 -25.19 19.26 32.41
C LEU A 280 -25.57 18.07 31.49
N GLU A 281 -26.76 18.11 30.89
CA GLU A 281 -27.27 17.06 29.99
C GLU A 281 -26.47 16.92 28.69
N HIS A 282 -25.82 18.00 28.25
CA HIS A 282 -25.04 18.02 27.01
C HIS A 282 -23.53 18.13 27.24
N LEU A 283 -23.10 18.21 28.51
CA LEU A 283 -21.69 18.32 28.85
C LEU A 283 -20.97 16.99 28.60
N ARG A 284 -19.87 17.02 27.86
CA ARG A 284 -18.96 15.89 27.66
C ARG A 284 -17.68 16.08 28.46
N PHE A 285 -16.94 14.98 28.68
CA PHE A 285 -15.62 15.10 29.30
C PHE A 285 -14.67 15.96 28.47
N GLY A 286 -14.79 15.91 27.13
CA GLY A 286 -14.04 16.75 26.20
C GLY A 286 -14.20 18.26 26.45
N ASP A 287 -15.37 18.70 26.90
CA ASP A 287 -15.59 20.12 27.23
C ASP A 287 -14.74 20.55 28.42
N LEU A 288 -14.60 19.67 29.43
CA LEU A 288 -13.73 19.90 30.59
C LEU A 288 -12.24 19.84 30.21
N LEU A 289 -11.86 18.94 29.29
CA LEU A 289 -10.50 18.90 28.74
C LEU A 289 -10.14 20.20 28.02
N ASN A 290 -11.07 20.81 27.28
CA ASN A 290 -10.83 22.07 26.56
C ASN A 290 -10.57 23.25 27.51
N VAL A 291 -11.13 23.22 28.72
CA VAL A 291 -10.95 24.25 29.76
C VAL A 291 -9.99 23.81 30.87
N HIS A 292 -9.13 22.80 30.63
CA HIS A 292 -8.24 22.23 31.66
C HIS A 292 -7.41 23.29 32.41
N LYS A 293 -6.89 24.31 31.70
CA LYS A 293 -6.14 25.42 32.31
C LYS A 293 -6.99 26.18 33.33
N MET A 294 -8.25 26.46 33.00
CA MET A 294 -9.17 27.19 33.88
C MET A 294 -9.54 26.36 35.12
N ILE A 295 -9.63 25.03 34.98
CA ILE A 295 -9.85 24.13 36.12
C ILE A 295 -8.69 24.22 37.11
N VAL A 296 -7.44 24.20 36.61
CA VAL A 296 -6.23 24.29 37.43
C VAL A 296 -6.09 25.68 38.06
N GLU A 297 -6.29 26.76 37.29
CA GLU A 297 -6.17 28.14 37.78
C GLU A 297 -7.22 28.49 38.85
N ASN A 298 -8.41 27.89 38.78
CA ASN A 298 -9.52 28.19 39.69
C ASN A 298 -9.75 27.10 40.76
N LEU A 299 -8.76 26.23 41.03
CA LEU A 299 -8.90 25.11 41.99
C LEU A 299 -9.48 25.53 43.35
N GLU A 300 -9.02 26.63 43.93
CA GLU A 300 -9.54 27.11 45.23
C GLU A 300 -10.99 27.58 45.15
N ALA A 301 -11.37 28.25 44.05
CA ALA A 301 -12.74 28.68 43.82
C ALA A 301 -13.70 27.51 43.52
N LEU A 302 -13.17 26.34 43.12
CA LEU A 302 -13.93 25.12 42.89
C LEU A 302 -14.14 24.30 44.19
N LYS A 303 -13.39 24.56 45.27
CA LYS A 303 -13.54 23.90 46.59
C LYS A 303 -14.76 24.38 47.38
N ILE A 304 -15.88 24.62 46.71
CA ILE A 304 -17.15 25.07 47.30
C ILE A 304 -17.77 23.92 48.10
#